data_AF-A0A942ZHM7-F1
#
_entry.id   AF-A0A942ZHM7-F1
#
_cell.length_a   1.000
_cell.length_b   1.000
_cell.length_c   1.000
_cell.angle_alpha   90.00
_cell.angle_beta   90.00
_cell.angle_gamma   90.00
#
_symmetry.space_group_name_H-M   'P 1'
#
loop_
_entity.id
_entity.type
_entity.pdbx_description
1 polymer ?
#
loop_
_entity_poly.entity_id
_entity_poly.type
_entity_poly.pdbx_seq_one_letter_code
_entity_poly.pdbx_strand_id
1 'polypeptide(L)'
;MNAAAKQGSFFDKIKAMVAKTSRSIIWRGRSQDNDISEKIAQKIQKNSYDFSQQFHKDTFTPPYLSLVEQLEVDDEQIFQAAVFNLANIAKARNRYSHDIINILDNYLQKDVHKLERKDYVAHKLYEIQKSMKK
;
A
#
# COMPACT_ATOMS: atom_id res chain seq x y z
N MET A 1 30.77 16.01 -32.15
CA MET A 1 29.39 15.74 -31.66
C MET A 1 28.69 14.86 -32.68
N ASN A 2 28.02 13.80 -32.23
CA ASN A 2 26.71 13.29 -32.72
C ASN A 2 26.59 11.78 -32.51
N ALA A 3 26.00 11.42 -31.37
CA ALA A 3 25.42 10.12 -31.13
C ALA A 3 24.02 10.11 -31.74
N ALA A 4 23.80 9.35 -32.82
CA ALA A 4 22.49 9.10 -33.38
C ALA A 4 22.36 7.63 -33.78
N ALA A 5 22.44 6.74 -32.79
CA ALA A 5 22.12 5.33 -32.95
C ALA A 5 21.33 4.87 -31.73
N LYS A 6 19.99 4.71 -31.87
CA LYS A 6 19.13 3.80 -31.08
C LYS A 6 17.59 3.98 -31.27
N GLN A 7 17.09 4.61 -32.32
CA GLN A 7 15.62 4.74 -32.51
C GLN A 7 14.96 3.63 -33.38
N GLY A 8 15.71 2.90 -34.22
CA GLY A 8 15.13 1.87 -35.12
C GLY A 8 14.64 0.59 -34.43
N SER A 9 15.27 0.18 -33.32
CA SER A 9 15.01 -1.11 -32.65
C SER A 9 13.62 -1.22 -31.99
N PHE A 10 13.03 -0.10 -31.57
CA PHE A 10 11.75 -0.09 -30.86
C PHE A 10 10.56 -0.15 -31.82
N PHE A 11 10.58 0.65 -32.88
CA PHE A 11 9.51 0.67 -33.89
C PHE A 11 9.41 -0.66 -34.64
N ASP A 12 10.53 -1.33 -34.91
CA ASP A 12 10.54 -2.63 -35.57
C ASP A 12 9.95 -3.74 -34.68
N LYS A 13 10.17 -3.66 -33.36
CA LYS A 13 9.54 -4.56 -32.38
C LYS A 13 8.03 -4.34 -32.29
N ILE A 14 7.58 -3.08 -32.30
CA ILE A 14 6.14 -2.75 -32.32
C ILE A 14 5.50 -3.27 -33.61
N LYS A 15 6.11 -3.02 -34.78
CA LYS A 15 5.60 -3.51 -36.06
C LYS A 15 5.51 -5.04 -36.09
N ALA A 16 6.51 -5.75 -35.58
CA ALA A 16 6.49 -7.20 -35.50
C ALA A 16 5.41 -7.74 -34.55
N MET A 17 5.15 -7.05 -33.44
CA MET A 17 4.12 -7.41 -32.47
C MET A 17 2.71 -7.19 -33.04
N VAL A 18 2.46 -6.03 -33.66
CA VAL A 18 1.19 -5.74 -34.34
C VAL A 18 0.96 -6.71 -35.51
N ALA A 19 1.99 -7.04 -36.29
CA ALA A 19 1.89 -8.01 -37.39
C ALA A 19 1.67 -9.47 -36.93
N LYS A 20 2.01 -9.79 -35.68
CA LYS A 20 1.69 -11.08 -35.04
C LYS A 20 0.25 -11.11 -34.54
N THR A 21 -0.24 -10.01 -33.99
CA THR A 21 -1.62 -9.86 -33.52
C THR A 21 -2.62 -9.76 -34.67
N SER A 22 -2.30 -9.05 -35.76
CA SER A 22 -3.22 -8.90 -36.91
C SER A 22 -3.36 -10.17 -37.75
N ARG A 23 -2.35 -11.05 -37.76
CA ARG A 23 -2.41 -12.36 -38.45
C ARG A 23 -3.20 -13.44 -37.69
N SER A 24 -3.40 -13.29 -36.37
CA SER A 24 -4.27 -14.22 -35.63
C SER A 24 -5.75 -13.82 -35.64
N ILE A 25 -6.08 -12.62 -36.15
CA ILE A 25 -7.42 -12.03 -36.02
C ILE A 25 -8.23 -12.06 -37.34
N ILE A 26 -7.64 -12.46 -38.48
CA ILE A 26 -8.33 -12.41 -39.77
C ILE A 26 -8.48 -13.80 -40.39
N TRP A 27 -9.63 -14.42 -40.08
CA TRP A 27 -10.55 -15.02 -41.06
C TRP A 27 -10.34 -16.47 -41.54
N ARG A 28 -10.95 -17.41 -40.79
CA ARG A 28 -11.81 -18.44 -41.38
C ARG A 28 -13.15 -18.48 -40.64
N GLY A 29 -14.11 -17.70 -41.16
CA GLY A 29 -15.53 -18.08 -41.15
C GLY A 29 -16.35 -17.75 -39.91
N ARG A 30 -17.42 -16.99 -40.16
CA ARG A 30 -18.65 -16.79 -39.39
C ARG A 30 -18.60 -15.79 -38.24
N SER A 31 -19.31 -14.70 -38.46
CA SER A 31 -20.04 -13.94 -37.46
C SER A 31 -21.01 -14.86 -36.70
N GLN A 32 -20.74 -15.15 -35.44
CA GLN A 32 -21.73 -15.62 -34.47
C GLN A 32 -21.21 -15.35 -33.06
N ASP A 33 -21.94 -14.48 -32.36
CA ASP A 33 -22.07 -14.38 -30.92
C ASP A 33 -20.78 -14.15 -30.10
N ASN A 34 -20.76 -13.02 -29.38
CA ASN A 34 -19.89 -12.77 -28.24
C ASN A 34 -20.26 -13.70 -27.05
N ASP A 35 -20.60 -14.95 -27.33
CA ASP A 35 -21.02 -15.92 -26.34
C ASP A 35 -19.80 -16.61 -25.78
N ILE A 36 -19.57 -16.37 -24.49
CA ILE A 36 -18.63 -17.13 -23.70
C ILE A 36 -19.10 -18.59 -23.75
N SER A 37 -18.33 -19.45 -24.43
CA SER A 37 -18.60 -20.90 -24.48
C SER A 37 -18.88 -21.43 -23.08
N GLU A 38 -19.83 -22.35 -22.93
CA GLU A 38 -20.22 -22.95 -21.67
C GLU A 38 -19.01 -23.42 -20.83
N LYS A 39 -18.01 -24.02 -21.47
CA LYS A 39 -16.79 -24.47 -20.81
C LYS A 39 -15.97 -23.31 -20.22
N ILE A 40 -15.94 -22.17 -20.90
CA ILE A 40 -15.29 -20.95 -20.43
C ILE A 40 -16.13 -20.34 -19.30
N ALA A 41 -17.46 -20.32 -19.43
CA ALA A 41 -18.37 -19.81 -18.40
C ALA A 41 -18.24 -20.64 -17.09
N GLN A 42 -18.24 -21.97 -17.20
CA GLN A 42 -18.02 -22.87 -16.05
C GLN A 42 -16.65 -22.65 -15.41
N LYS A 43 -15.60 -22.43 -16.22
CA LYS A 43 -14.26 -22.14 -15.71
C LYS A 43 -14.20 -20.79 -14.98
N ILE A 44 -14.85 -19.75 -15.52
CA ILE A 44 -14.94 -18.44 -14.87
C ILE A 44 -15.71 -18.56 -13.57
N GLN A 45 -16.90 -19.17 -13.58
CA GLN A 45 -17.74 -19.34 -12.39
C GLN A 45 -17.02 -20.12 -11.30
N LYS A 46 -16.36 -21.24 -11.66
CA LYS A 46 -15.56 -22.03 -10.72
C LYS A 46 -14.41 -21.22 -10.14
N ASN A 47 -13.64 -20.54 -10.99
CA ASN A 47 -12.52 -19.72 -10.52
C ASN A 47 -13.00 -18.57 -9.63
N SER A 48 -14.10 -17.91 -9.97
CA SER A 48 -14.71 -16.86 -9.16
C SER A 48 -15.20 -17.38 -7.82
N TYR A 49 -15.83 -18.56 -7.80
CA TYR A 49 -16.23 -19.23 -6.56
C TYR A 49 -15.01 -19.57 -5.70
N ASP A 50 -14.01 -20.25 -6.26
CA ASP A 50 -12.77 -20.61 -5.56
C ASP A 50 -12.06 -19.37 -5.01
N PHE A 51 -12.04 -18.26 -5.77
CA PHE A 51 -11.47 -16.98 -5.33
C PHE A 51 -12.31 -16.32 -4.22
N SER A 52 -13.64 -16.40 -4.29
CA SER A 52 -14.52 -15.88 -3.24
C SER A 52 -14.40 -16.65 -1.92
N GLN A 53 -14.04 -17.94 -1.99
CA GLN A 53 -13.79 -18.79 -0.82
C GLN A 53 -12.37 -18.67 -0.29
N GLN A 54 -11.45 -18.02 -1.03
CA GLN A 54 -10.18 -17.61 -0.46
C GLN A 54 -10.48 -16.51 0.55
N PHE A 55 -10.40 -16.85 1.84
CA PHE A 55 -10.22 -15.86 2.89
C PHE A 55 -8.92 -15.11 2.57
N HIS A 56 -9.03 -14.01 1.84
CA HIS A 56 -8.04 -12.97 1.90
C HIS A 56 -8.04 -12.54 3.37
N LYS A 57 -7.07 -13.05 4.14
CA LYS A 57 -6.72 -12.42 5.41
C LYS A 57 -6.53 -10.97 5.04
N ASP A 58 -7.46 -10.12 5.48
CA ASP A 58 -7.35 -8.68 5.31
C ASP A 58 -5.90 -8.33 5.56
N THR A 59 -5.29 -7.76 4.53
CA THR A 59 -3.89 -7.41 4.48
C THR A 59 -3.54 -6.73 5.79
N PHE A 60 -2.88 -7.51 6.65
CA PHE A 60 -2.55 -7.25 8.04
C PHE A 60 -2.49 -5.76 8.41
N THR A 61 -3.64 -5.14 8.73
CA THR A 61 -3.68 -3.71 9.08
C THR A 61 -2.84 -3.54 10.33
N PRO A 62 -1.73 -2.76 10.28
CA PRO A 62 -0.90 -2.57 11.44
C PRO A 62 -1.74 -2.04 12.61
N PRO A 63 -1.64 -2.65 13.81
CA PRO A 63 -2.54 -2.37 14.93
C PRO A 63 -2.41 -0.95 15.47
N TYR A 64 -1.38 -0.20 15.03
CA TYR A 64 -1.15 1.17 15.45
C TYR A 64 -1.90 2.19 14.59
N LEU A 65 -2.40 1.82 13.39
CA LEU A 65 -2.98 2.81 12.46
C LEU A 65 -4.23 3.50 13.02
N SER A 66 -5.11 2.78 13.70
CA SER A 66 -6.30 3.37 14.34
C SER A 66 -5.96 4.33 15.48
N LEU A 67 -4.76 4.22 16.06
CA LEU A 67 -4.27 5.15 17.08
C LEU A 67 -3.72 6.44 16.46
N VAL A 68 -3.27 6.41 15.21
CA VAL A 68 -2.75 7.60 14.52
C VAL A 68 -3.86 8.63 14.33
N GLU A 69 -5.06 8.18 13.98
CA GLU A 69 -6.24 9.05 13.82
C GLU A 69 -6.58 9.79 15.12
N GLN A 70 -6.31 9.16 16.28
CA GLN A 70 -6.57 9.75 17.60
C GLN A 70 -5.61 10.89 17.96
N LEU A 71 -4.52 11.09 17.21
CA LEU A 71 -3.60 12.22 17.44
C LEU A 71 -4.21 13.58 17.07
N GLU A 72 -5.23 13.58 16.21
CA GLU A 72 -5.94 14.78 15.76
C GLU A 72 -7.18 15.08 16.64
N VAL A 73 -7.47 14.25 17.64
CA VAL A 73 -8.60 14.45 18.55
C VAL A 73 -8.29 15.54 19.57
N ASP A 74 -9.23 16.46 19.79
CA ASP A 74 -9.08 17.57 20.73
C ASP A 74 -9.11 17.14 22.20
N ASP A 75 -9.72 16.00 22.50
CA ASP A 75 -9.71 15.43 23.85
C ASP A 75 -8.29 15.00 24.24
N GLU A 76 -7.80 15.59 25.34
CA GLU A 76 -6.44 15.39 25.82
C GLU A 76 -6.19 13.98 26.34
N GLN A 77 -7.18 13.33 26.94
CA GLN A 77 -7.03 11.96 27.45
C GLN A 77 -6.92 10.97 26.29
N ILE A 78 -7.72 11.15 25.24
CA ILE A 78 -7.66 10.34 24.02
C ILE A 78 -6.29 10.52 23.35
N PHE A 79 -5.84 11.77 23.20
CA PHE A 79 -4.53 12.08 22.63
C PHE A 79 -3.39 11.41 23.40
N GLN A 80 -3.33 11.60 24.73
CA GLN A 80 -2.26 11.03 25.55
C GLN A 80 -2.27 9.50 25.53
N ALA A 81 -3.46 8.89 25.58
CA ALA A 81 -3.60 7.44 25.47
C ALA A 81 -3.08 6.91 24.13
N ALA A 82 -3.39 7.60 23.02
CA ALA A 82 -2.90 7.24 21.70
C ALA A 82 -1.38 7.28 21.63
N VAL A 83 -0.75 8.39 22.03
CA VAL A 83 0.71 8.54 22.05
C VAL A 83 1.37 7.50 22.95
N PHE A 84 0.81 7.24 24.13
CA PHE A 84 1.31 6.21 25.05
C PHE A 84 1.27 4.80 24.42
N ASN A 85 0.15 4.44 23.80
CA ASN A 85 -0.03 3.15 23.16
C ASN A 85 0.88 2.99 21.93
N LEU A 86 1.01 4.03 21.10
CA LEU A 86 1.97 4.07 19.99
C LEU A 86 3.40 3.80 20.49
N ALA A 87 3.83 4.49 21.55
CA ALA A 87 5.15 4.30 22.12
C ALA A 87 5.37 2.87 22.64
N ASN A 88 4.38 2.28 23.31
CA ASN A 88 4.47 0.90 23.79
C ASN A 88 4.52 -0.11 22.64
N ILE A 89 3.75 0.10 21.58
CA ILE A 89 3.80 -0.75 20.38
C ILE A 89 5.19 -0.67 19.73
N ALA A 90 5.75 0.53 19.57
CA ALA A 90 7.08 0.73 19.01
C ALA A 90 8.16 0.03 19.83
N LYS A 91 8.09 0.13 21.17
CA LYS A 91 9.03 -0.54 22.10
C LYS A 91 8.90 -2.07 22.08
N ALA A 92 7.68 -2.59 21.96
CA ALA A 92 7.42 -4.03 22.01
C ALA A 92 7.63 -4.72 20.65
N ARG A 93 7.40 -4.02 19.54
CA ARG A 93 7.40 -4.60 18.19
C ARG A 93 8.29 -3.79 17.26
N ASN A 94 9.56 -4.19 17.18
CA ASN A 94 10.55 -3.48 16.37
C ASN A 94 10.16 -3.28 14.90
N ARG A 95 9.36 -4.19 14.30
CA ARG A 95 8.86 -4.02 12.93
C ARG A 95 7.99 -2.78 12.70
N TYR A 96 7.47 -2.17 13.76
CA TYR A 96 6.62 -0.97 13.71
C TYR A 96 7.31 0.27 14.27
N SER A 97 8.52 0.13 14.83
CA SER A 97 9.18 1.22 15.54
C SER A 97 9.47 2.40 14.63
N HIS A 98 10.01 2.14 13.44
CA HIS A 98 10.37 3.16 12.46
C HIS A 98 9.16 3.99 12.01
N ASP A 99 8.07 3.33 11.61
CA ASP A 99 6.86 4.02 11.16
C ASP A 99 6.26 4.88 12.27
N ILE A 100 6.19 4.36 13.49
CA ILE A 100 5.64 5.08 14.64
C ILE A 100 6.52 6.28 15.00
N ILE A 101 7.85 6.14 14.96
CA ILE A 101 8.79 7.26 15.17
C ILE A 101 8.53 8.34 14.12
N ASN A 102 8.44 7.98 12.83
CA ASN A 102 8.18 8.94 11.76
C ASN A 102 6.84 9.66 11.96
N ILE A 103 5.79 8.96 12.40
CA ILE A 103 4.48 9.57 12.70
C ILE A 103 4.60 10.61 13.82
N LEU A 104 5.27 10.25 14.91
CA LEU A 104 5.44 11.15 16.06
C LEU A 104 6.37 12.33 15.74
N ASP A 105 7.45 12.12 14.96
CA ASP A 105 8.31 13.21 14.49
C ASP A 105 7.54 14.17 13.59
N ASN A 106 6.73 13.65 12.64
CA ASN A 106 5.87 14.47 11.79
C ASN A 106 4.86 15.28 12.60
N TYR A 107 4.33 14.72 13.69
CA TYR A 107 3.47 15.46 14.62
C TYR A 107 4.23 16.66 15.24
N LEU A 108 5.49 16.49 15.66
CA LEU A 108 6.28 17.58 16.25
C LEU A 108 6.56 18.73 15.27
N GLN A 109 6.73 18.42 13.97
CA GLN A 109 7.01 19.42 12.93
C GLN A 109 5.81 20.33 12.60
N LYS A 110 4.59 19.94 12.96
CA LYS A 110 3.39 20.75 12.69
C LYS A 110 3.25 21.86 13.72
N ASP A 111 3.32 23.13 13.31
CA ASP A 111 3.21 24.29 14.23
C ASP A 111 1.82 24.50 14.83
N VAL A 112 0.80 23.83 14.29
CA VAL A 112 -0.60 23.96 14.74
C VAL A 112 -0.84 23.35 16.14
N HIS A 113 0.02 22.45 16.60
CA HIS A 113 -0.21 21.73 17.86
C HIS A 113 0.28 22.50 19.09
N LYS A 114 -0.49 22.38 20.18
CA LYS A 114 -0.17 22.97 21.48
C LYS A 114 1.19 22.50 21.99
N LEU A 115 1.92 23.40 22.66
CA LEU A 115 3.25 23.12 23.20
C LEU A 115 3.26 21.91 24.15
N GLU A 116 2.28 21.82 25.06
CA GLU A 116 2.17 20.71 26.02
C GLU A 116 2.06 19.33 25.33
N ARG A 117 1.32 19.26 24.22
CA ARG A 117 1.21 18.03 23.42
C ARG A 117 2.52 17.67 22.74
N LYS A 118 3.22 18.68 22.20
CA LYS A 118 4.55 18.48 21.60
C LYS A 118 5.55 18.00 22.64
N ASP A 119 5.55 18.56 23.85
CA ASP A 119 6.44 18.14 24.94
C ASP A 119 6.17 16.68 25.35
N TYR A 120 4.89 16.29 25.46
CA TYR A 120 4.52 14.91 25.77
C TYR A 120 4.99 13.93 24.69
N VAL A 121 4.79 14.27 23.41
CA VAL A 121 5.24 13.46 22.27
C VAL A 121 6.76 13.35 22.26
N ALA A 122 7.48 14.47 22.44
CA ALA A 122 8.95 14.48 22.47
C ALA A 122 9.50 13.61 23.60
N HIS A 123 8.89 13.67 24.79
CA HIS A 123 9.26 12.81 25.91
C HIS A 123 9.07 11.31 25.57
N LYS A 124 7.94 10.95 24.94
CA LYS A 124 7.68 9.55 24.55
C LYS A 124 8.57 9.07 23.42
N LEU A 125 8.88 9.93 22.45
CA LEU A 125 9.84 9.64 21.39
C LEU A 125 11.23 9.31 21.96
N TYR A 126 11.70 10.10 22.94
CA TYR A 126 12.95 9.84 23.64
C TYR A 126 12.94 8.49 24.37
N GLU A 127 11.85 8.11 25.04
CA GLU A 127 11.73 6.79 25.68
C GLU A 127 11.87 5.63 24.67
N ILE A 128 11.25 5.74 23.49
CA ILE A 128 11.34 4.73 22.43
C ILE A 128 12.80 4.63 21.97
N GLN A 129 13.43 5.74 21.59
CA GLN A 129 14.80 5.78 21.11
C GLN A 129 15.80 5.23 22.14
N LYS A 130 15.61 5.56 23.43
CA LYS A 130 16.42 5.03 24.52
C LYS A 130 16.28 3.52 24.67
N SER A 131 15.08 2.97 24.44
CA SER A 131 14.84 1.52 24.53
C SER A 131 15.52 0.73 23.41
N MET A 132 15.71 1.32 22.23
CA MET A 132 16.34 0.68 21.07
C MET A 132 17.87 0.62 21.14
N LYS A 133 18.49 1.41 22.04
CA LYS A 133 19.95 1.44 22.25
C LYS A 133 20.45 0.38 23.25
N LYS A 134 19.55 -0.44 23.80
CA LYS A 134 19.85 -1.54 24.72
C LYS A 134 19.95 -2.85 23.95
#